data_AF-A0A158M657-F1
#
_entry.id   AF-A0A158M657-F1
#
_cell.length_a   1.000
_cell.length_b   1.000
_cell.length_c   1.000
_cell.angle_alpha   90.00
_cell.angle_beta   90.00
_cell.angle_gamma   90.00
#
_symmetry.space_group_name_H-M   'P 1'
#
loop_
_entity.id
_entity.type
_entity.pdbx_description
1 polymer ?
#
loop_
_entity_poly.entity_id
_entity_poly.type
_entity_poly.pdbx_seq_one_letter_code
_entity_poly.pdbx_strand_id
1 'polypeptide(L)'
;MGAERRSIVMPEEERRNTAYHESGHAIVARMLPKTDPVHKVTIIPRGRALGVTMQLPETDRYSMDKGRLLNTIAVLFGGRIAEELFMDQMTTGASNDFERATAIARDIVTRYGMTDELGPMVYADNEGEVFLGRSVTKTTHVSEATMQSGKPPCYGIVNVLPFVFGWGQARSCVPCSTRAPT
;
A
#
# COMPACT_ATOMS: atom_id res chain seq x y z
N MET A 1 -15.28 11.97 0.31
CA MET A 1 -14.64 12.73 1.42
C MET A 1 -15.68 12.99 2.50
N GLY A 2 -15.42 12.63 3.74
CA GLY A 2 -16.36 12.85 4.86
C GLY A 2 -16.46 14.33 5.29
N ALA A 3 -17.38 14.59 6.23
CA ALA A 3 -17.53 15.92 6.84
C ALA A 3 -16.24 16.36 7.53
N GLU A 4 -15.94 17.65 7.43
CA GLU A 4 -14.81 18.31 8.10
C GLU A 4 -15.05 18.33 9.61
N ARG A 5 -14.07 17.91 10.41
CA ARG A 5 -14.14 18.00 11.88
C ARG A 5 -13.48 19.29 12.35
N ARG A 6 -14.29 20.35 12.51
CA ARG A 6 -13.81 21.67 12.95
C ARG A 6 -13.50 21.77 14.45
N SER A 7 -13.92 20.80 15.26
CA SER A 7 -13.80 20.84 16.72
C SER A 7 -12.55 20.15 17.29
N ILE A 8 -11.76 19.46 16.46
CA ILE A 8 -10.51 18.81 16.91
C ILE A 8 -9.38 19.83 16.81
N VAL A 9 -8.85 20.23 17.97
CA VAL A 9 -7.59 20.99 18.05
C VAL A 9 -6.46 19.97 18.03
N MET A 10 -5.79 19.84 16.89
CA MET A 10 -4.66 18.93 16.72
C MET A 10 -3.38 19.61 17.25
N PRO A 11 -2.57 18.92 18.08
CA PRO A 11 -1.25 19.41 18.49
C PRO A 11 -0.40 19.77 17.27
N GLU A 12 0.46 20.77 17.40
CA GLU A 12 1.28 21.25 16.29
C GLU A 12 2.21 20.16 15.74
N GLU A 13 2.71 19.29 16.62
CA GLU A 13 3.56 18.15 16.27
C GLU A 13 2.81 17.11 15.41
N GLU A 14 1.60 16.70 15.83
CA GLU A 14 0.75 15.78 15.04
C GLU A 14 0.34 16.39 13.70
N ARG A 15 0.05 17.70 13.68
CA ARG A 15 -0.27 18.42 12.45
C ARG A 15 0.94 18.45 11.50
N ARG A 16 2.14 18.66 12.04
CA ARG A 16 3.39 18.63 11.27
C ARG A 16 3.66 17.24 10.72
N ASN A 17 3.46 16.19 11.53
CA ASN A 17 3.62 14.82 11.07
C ASN A 17 2.64 14.48 9.94
N THR A 18 1.36 14.83 10.12
CA THR A 18 0.34 14.69 9.07
C THR A 18 0.73 15.45 7.80
N ALA A 19 1.28 16.66 7.92
CA ALA A 19 1.72 17.43 6.77
C ALA A 19 2.84 16.73 5.98
N TYR A 20 3.86 16.18 6.66
CA TYR A 20 4.91 15.41 5.98
C TYR A 20 4.34 14.14 5.34
N HIS A 21 3.50 13.40 6.05
CA HIS A 21 2.84 12.21 5.55
C HIS A 21 2.07 12.48 4.24
N GLU A 22 1.17 13.48 4.24
CA GLU A 22 0.41 13.85 3.05
C GLU A 22 1.30 14.40 1.93
N SER A 23 2.36 15.13 2.27
CA SER A 23 3.34 15.59 1.27
C SER A 23 4.06 14.44 0.59
N GLY A 24 4.36 13.35 1.32
CA GLY A 24 4.97 12.14 0.78
C GLY A 24 4.12 11.50 -0.30
N HIS A 25 2.83 11.29 -0.03
CA HIS A 25 1.89 10.80 -1.05
C HIS A 25 1.82 11.73 -2.26
N ALA A 26 1.72 13.04 -2.04
CA ALA A 26 1.56 14.02 -3.11
C ALA A 26 2.79 14.10 -4.03
N ILE A 27 4.00 14.10 -3.46
CA ILE A 27 5.25 14.17 -4.22
C ILE A 27 5.43 12.91 -5.06
N VAL A 28 5.27 11.73 -4.47
CA VAL A 28 5.42 10.45 -5.17
C VAL A 28 4.39 10.35 -6.30
N ALA A 29 3.14 10.73 -6.02
CA ALA A 29 2.08 10.77 -7.02
C ALA A 29 2.39 11.71 -8.18
N ARG A 30 3.05 12.84 -7.93
CA ARG A 30 3.39 13.82 -8.96
C ARG A 30 4.60 13.42 -9.80
N MET A 31 5.55 12.70 -9.21
CA MET A 31 6.81 12.29 -9.82
C MET A 31 6.67 11.05 -10.71
N LEU A 32 5.77 10.13 -10.36
CA LEU A 32 5.62 8.88 -11.10
C LEU A 32 4.82 9.08 -12.40
N PRO A 33 5.19 8.37 -13.48
CA PRO A 33 4.37 8.33 -14.67
C PRO A 33 3.11 7.48 -14.42
N LYS A 34 2.05 7.72 -15.20
CA LYS A 34 0.80 6.93 -15.15
C LYS A 34 0.10 6.92 -13.77
N THR A 35 0.42 7.80 -12.85
CA THR A 35 -0.38 8.08 -11.66
C THR A 35 -1.47 9.09 -11.99
N ASP A 36 -2.54 9.12 -11.20
CA ASP A 36 -3.56 10.15 -11.34
C ASP A 36 -3.07 11.48 -10.75
N PRO A 37 -3.43 12.62 -11.36
CA PRO A 37 -3.02 13.92 -10.86
C PRO A 37 -3.60 14.18 -9.47
N VAL A 38 -2.79 14.79 -8.61
CA VAL A 38 -3.20 15.22 -7.27
C VAL A 38 -4.13 16.42 -7.43
N HIS A 39 -5.38 16.24 -6.99
CA HIS A 39 -6.41 17.27 -7.06
C HIS A 39 -6.46 18.13 -5.79
N LYS A 40 -6.29 17.51 -4.62
CA LYS A 40 -6.35 18.22 -3.34
C LYS A 40 -5.51 17.51 -2.29
N VAL A 41 -4.71 18.28 -1.56
CA VAL A 41 -3.99 17.83 -0.36
C VAL A 41 -4.50 18.65 0.81
N THR A 42 -4.85 17.99 1.92
CA THR A 42 -5.33 18.66 3.12
C THR A 42 -4.83 17.96 4.37
N ILE A 43 -4.41 18.75 5.35
CA ILE A 43 -4.05 18.30 6.71
C ILE A 43 -5.18 18.53 7.72
N ILE A 44 -6.34 18.94 7.21
CA ILE A 44 -7.54 19.16 8.01
C ILE A 44 -8.25 17.81 8.21
N PRO A 45 -8.52 17.40 9.48
CA PRO A 45 -9.10 16.11 9.78
C PRO A 45 -10.51 15.97 9.20
N ARG A 46 -10.73 14.87 8.48
CA ARG A 46 -11.98 14.54 7.78
C ARG A 46 -12.37 13.11 8.09
N GLY A 47 -13.51 12.91 8.75
CA GLY A 47 -13.94 11.57 9.17
C GLY A 47 -12.95 10.87 10.10
N ARG A 48 -12.38 9.74 9.64
CA ARG A 48 -11.37 8.94 10.37
C ARG A 48 -9.92 9.30 10.01
N ALA A 49 -9.71 10.15 9.00
CA ALA A 49 -8.38 10.51 8.52
C ALA A 49 -7.97 11.91 9.05
N LEU A 50 -6.71 12.05 9.47
CA LEU A 50 -6.14 13.32 9.95
C LEU A 50 -5.74 14.23 8.78
N GLY A 51 -5.28 13.64 7.69
CA GLY A 51 -5.01 14.29 6.40
C GLY A 51 -5.60 13.46 5.26
N VAL A 52 -5.69 14.06 4.08
CA VAL A 52 -6.08 13.35 2.84
C VAL A 52 -5.38 13.95 1.63
N THR A 53 -4.72 13.09 0.87
CA THR A 53 -4.25 13.33 -0.49
C THR A 53 -5.23 12.70 -1.48
N MET A 54 -5.92 13.55 -2.24
CA MET A 54 -6.91 13.14 -3.22
C MET A 54 -6.34 13.18 -4.63
N GLN A 55 -6.36 12.04 -5.30
CA GLN A 55 -6.12 11.92 -6.73
C GLN A 55 -7.45 11.81 -7.47
N LEU A 56 -7.56 12.46 -8.61
CA LEU A 56 -8.74 12.37 -9.47
C LEU A 56 -8.32 11.83 -10.85
N PRO A 57 -8.90 10.72 -11.32
CA PRO A 57 -8.61 10.22 -12.65
C PRO A 57 -9.12 11.19 -13.72
N GLU A 58 -8.30 11.46 -14.73
CA GLU A 58 -8.66 12.32 -15.87
C GLU A 58 -9.62 11.64 -16.85
N THR A 59 -9.59 10.31 -16.88
CA THR A 59 -10.38 9.47 -17.78
C THR A 59 -10.92 8.29 -17.01
N ASP A 60 -12.14 7.86 -17.32
CA ASP A 60 -12.66 6.59 -16.86
C ASP A 60 -11.82 5.44 -17.41
N ARG A 61 -11.45 4.50 -16.54
CA ARG A 61 -10.60 3.35 -16.90
C ARG A 61 -11.27 2.06 -16.47
N TYR A 62 -11.30 1.08 -17.38
CA TYR A 62 -11.85 -0.25 -17.14
C TYR A 62 -10.77 -1.29 -16.81
N SER A 63 -9.51 -1.03 -17.13
CA SER A 63 -8.38 -1.93 -16.85
C SER A 63 -7.15 -1.17 -16.35
N MET A 64 -6.31 -1.86 -15.57
CA MET A 64 -5.05 -1.31 -15.03
C MET A 64 -3.87 -2.18 -15.45
N ASP A 65 -2.76 -1.55 -15.87
CA ASP A 65 -1.51 -2.25 -16.14
C ASP A 65 -0.69 -2.48 -14.86
N LYS A 66 0.20 -3.49 -14.89
CA LYS A 66 1.12 -3.81 -13.78
C LYS A 66 1.88 -2.58 -13.29
N GLY A 67 2.40 -1.76 -14.21
CA GLY A 67 3.16 -0.56 -13.87
C GLY A 67 2.34 0.44 -13.05
N ARG A 68 1.08 0.64 -13.40
CA ARG A 68 0.15 1.49 -12.64
C ARG A 68 -0.18 0.94 -11.26
N LEU A 69 -0.37 -0.37 -11.13
CA LEU A 69 -0.59 -1.00 -9.83
C LEU A 69 0.64 -0.84 -8.92
N LEU A 70 1.84 -1.04 -9.46
CA LEU A 70 3.10 -0.80 -8.76
C LEU A 70 3.27 0.68 -8.37
N ASN A 71 2.92 1.61 -9.25
CA ASN A 71 2.97 3.04 -8.94
C ASN A 71 1.95 3.43 -7.86
N THR A 72 0.77 2.82 -7.87
CA THR A 72 -0.22 2.99 -6.79
C THR A 72 0.34 2.52 -5.46
N ILE A 73 0.99 1.36 -5.44
CA ILE A 73 1.68 0.85 -4.25
C ILE A 73 2.76 1.85 -3.80
N ALA A 74 3.60 2.35 -4.71
CA ALA A 74 4.65 3.31 -4.38
C ALA A 74 4.09 4.60 -3.76
N VAL A 75 2.98 5.12 -4.29
CA VAL A 75 2.28 6.27 -3.71
C VAL A 75 1.82 5.98 -2.29
N LEU A 76 1.23 4.80 -2.01
CA LEU A 76 0.77 4.42 -0.68
C LEU A 76 1.92 4.36 0.34
N PHE A 77 3.10 3.92 -0.06
CA PHE A 77 4.28 3.96 0.82
C PHE A 77 4.88 5.36 1.01
N GLY A 78 4.52 6.34 0.15
CA GLY A 78 5.06 7.70 0.17
C GLY A 78 4.88 8.40 1.52
N GLY A 79 3.73 8.23 2.18
CA GLY A 79 3.46 8.82 3.49
C GLY A 79 4.41 8.31 4.56
N ARG A 80 4.58 6.98 4.66
CA ARG A 80 5.52 6.35 5.60
C ARG A 80 6.96 6.80 5.39
N ILE A 81 7.40 6.87 4.14
CA ILE A 81 8.78 7.26 3.80
C ILE A 81 9.03 8.71 4.22
N ALA A 82 8.06 9.61 4.03
CA ALA A 82 8.20 11.00 4.45
C ALA A 82 8.29 11.14 5.98
N GLU A 83 7.55 10.34 6.75
CA GLU A 83 7.67 10.31 8.21
C GLU A 83 9.08 9.86 8.64
N GLU A 84 9.58 8.78 8.06
CA GLU A 84 10.88 8.22 8.42
C GLU A 84 12.03 9.15 8.02
N LEU A 85 11.97 9.80 6.85
CA LEU A 85 13.04 10.67 6.36
C LEU A 85 13.12 12.03 7.06
N PHE A 86 11.98 12.62 7.43
CA PHE A 86 11.94 14.00 7.94
C PHE A 86 11.65 14.12 9.43
N MET A 87 11.06 13.09 10.04
CA MET A 87 10.65 13.10 11.44
C MET A 87 11.32 11.99 12.27
N ASP A 88 12.11 11.11 11.64
CA ASP A 88 12.81 9.98 12.28
C ASP A 88 11.89 9.12 13.19
N GLN A 89 10.59 9.07 12.86
CA GLN A 89 9.58 8.37 13.62
C GLN A 89 8.62 7.60 12.73
N MET A 90 7.97 6.58 13.30
CA MET A 90 6.97 5.78 12.61
C MET A 90 5.63 5.91 13.33
N THR A 91 4.58 6.27 12.60
CA THR A 91 3.24 6.42 13.21
C THR A 91 2.29 5.29 12.85
N THR A 92 1.18 5.21 13.59
CA THR A 92 0.08 4.28 13.30
C THR A 92 -0.83 4.77 12.17
N GLY A 93 -0.68 6.02 11.72
CA GLY A 93 -1.52 6.63 10.68
C GLY A 93 -1.41 5.94 9.31
N ALA A 94 -0.27 5.30 9.03
CA ALA A 94 0.00 4.61 7.77
C ALA A 94 -0.67 3.22 7.65
N SER A 95 -1.40 2.73 8.66
CA SER A 95 -1.91 1.35 8.68
C SER A 95 -2.81 1.03 7.48
N ASN A 96 -3.70 1.96 7.13
CA ASN A 96 -4.60 1.82 5.98
C ASN A 96 -3.84 1.78 4.65
N ASP A 97 -2.72 2.50 4.54
CA ASP A 97 -1.91 2.49 3.32
C ASP A 97 -1.21 1.16 3.14
N PHE A 98 -0.69 0.56 4.21
CA PHE A 98 -0.11 -0.79 4.18
C PHE A 98 -1.16 -1.86 3.84
N GLU A 99 -2.36 -1.78 4.43
CA GLU A 99 -3.45 -2.71 4.13
C GLU A 99 -3.81 -2.68 2.64
N ARG A 100 -3.99 -1.47 2.08
CA ARG A 100 -4.30 -1.28 0.66
C ARG A 100 -3.15 -1.72 -0.25
N ALA A 101 -1.91 -1.36 0.08
CA ALA A 101 -0.74 -1.74 -0.69
C ALA A 101 -0.56 -3.26 -0.72
N THR A 102 -0.77 -3.92 0.43
CA THR A 102 -0.69 -5.37 0.57
C THR A 102 -1.79 -6.07 -0.21
N ALA A 103 -3.02 -5.54 -0.18
CA ALA A 103 -4.14 -6.09 -0.96
C ALA A 103 -3.84 -6.03 -2.47
N ILE A 104 -3.36 -4.88 -2.98
CA ILE A 104 -3.00 -4.75 -4.40
C ILE A 104 -1.84 -5.69 -4.74
N ALA A 105 -0.81 -5.77 -3.91
CA ALA A 105 0.32 -6.67 -4.14
C ALA A 105 -0.12 -8.13 -4.19
N ARG A 106 -1.05 -8.54 -3.31
CA ARG A 106 -1.64 -9.88 -3.30
C ARG A 106 -2.42 -10.12 -4.60
N ASP A 107 -3.26 -9.17 -5.03
CA ASP A 107 -4.05 -9.31 -6.26
C ASP A 107 -3.17 -9.42 -7.52
N ILE A 108 -2.06 -8.68 -7.61
CA ILE A 108 -1.06 -8.79 -8.70
C ILE A 108 -0.58 -10.22 -8.85
N VAL A 109 -0.29 -10.89 -7.73
CA VAL A 109 0.23 -12.26 -7.70
C VAL A 109 -0.89 -13.27 -7.92
N THR A 110 -1.96 -13.19 -7.12
CA THR A 110 -2.91 -14.30 -7.00
C THR A 110 -4.06 -14.23 -7.97
N ARG A 111 -4.40 -13.04 -8.50
CA ARG A 111 -5.56 -12.85 -9.38
C ARG A 111 -5.18 -12.46 -10.79
N TYR A 112 -4.20 -11.55 -10.92
CA TYR A 112 -3.83 -11.03 -12.23
C TYR A 112 -2.73 -11.84 -12.92
N GLY A 113 -2.04 -12.73 -12.20
CA GLY A 113 -0.98 -13.55 -12.77
C GLY A 113 0.15 -12.72 -13.38
N MET A 114 0.41 -11.54 -12.81
CA MET A 114 1.36 -10.54 -13.35
C MET A 114 2.80 -10.78 -12.87
N THR A 115 3.15 -12.01 -12.49
CA THR A 115 4.46 -12.42 -11.97
C THR A 115 5.09 -13.49 -12.85
N ASP A 116 6.37 -13.31 -13.19
CA ASP A 116 7.08 -14.23 -14.09
C ASP A 116 7.33 -15.61 -13.47
N GLU A 117 7.44 -15.69 -12.14
CA GLU A 117 7.73 -16.93 -11.40
C GLU A 117 6.52 -17.88 -11.33
N LEU A 118 5.32 -17.35 -11.15
CA LEU A 118 4.09 -18.14 -10.97
C LEU A 118 3.31 -18.31 -12.28
N GLY A 119 3.54 -17.43 -13.26
CA GLY A 119 2.83 -17.44 -14.53
C GLY A 119 1.37 -16.93 -14.43
N PRO A 120 0.64 -16.92 -15.55
CA PRO A 120 -0.70 -16.36 -15.64
C PRO A 120 -1.78 -17.34 -15.14
N MET A 121 -1.80 -17.60 -13.84
CA MET A 121 -2.79 -18.46 -13.19
C MET A 121 -3.46 -17.76 -12.01
N VAL A 122 -4.74 -18.06 -11.77
CA VAL A 122 -5.49 -17.55 -10.62
C VAL A 122 -5.33 -18.51 -9.45
N TYR A 123 -4.79 -18.02 -8.34
CA TYR A 123 -4.49 -18.78 -7.12
C TYR A 123 -5.46 -18.50 -5.97
N ALA A 124 -6.23 -17.41 -6.04
CA ALA A 124 -7.16 -17.02 -4.99
C ALA A 124 -8.52 -16.62 -5.57
N ASP A 125 -9.58 -17.23 -5.04
CA ASP A 125 -10.95 -16.84 -5.34
C ASP A 125 -11.29 -15.47 -4.74
N ASN A 126 -12.35 -14.87 -5.27
CA ASN A 126 -12.79 -13.55 -4.85
C ASN A 126 -13.34 -13.62 -3.42
N GLU A 127 -12.56 -13.17 -2.42
CA GLU A 127 -12.95 -13.12 -1.00
C GLU A 127 -14.23 -12.27 -0.73
N GLY A 128 -14.79 -11.62 -1.76
CA GLY A 128 -15.97 -10.76 -1.68
C GLY A 128 -17.33 -11.38 -1.99
N GLU A 129 -17.42 -12.61 -2.54
CA GLU A 129 -18.73 -13.26 -2.73
C GLU A 129 -19.14 -14.05 -1.49
N VAL A 130 -19.65 -13.33 -0.48
CA VAL A 130 -20.42 -13.94 0.61
C VAL A 130 -21.80 -14.30 0.07
N PHE A 131 -21.89 -15.41 -0.67
CA PHE A 131 -23.17 -15.99 -1.04
C PHE A 131 -23.83 -16.59 0.23
N LEU A 132 -25.08 -16.23 0.49
CA LEU A 132 -25.82 -16.55 1.72
C LEU A 132 -25.69 -18.04 2.13
N GLY A 133 -25.14 -18.28 3.32
CA GLY A 133 -25.53 -19.44 4.13
C GLY A 133 -24.57 -20.62 4.23
N ARG A 134 -23.33 -20.54 3.73
CA ARG A 134 -22.30 -21.56 4.05
C ARG A 134 -21.00 -20.90 4.48
N SER A 135 -20.52 -21.31 5.66
CA SER A 135 -19.16 -21.08 6.13
C SER A 135 -18.17 -21.38 4.99
N VAL A 136 -17.43 -20.35 4.57
CA VAL A 136 -16.46 -20.46 3.47
C VAL A 136 -15.32 -21.37 3.94
N THR A 137 -15.35 -22.62 3.51
CA THR A 137 -14.15 -23.45 3.46
C THR A 137 -13.19 -22.75 2.51
N LYS A 138 -12.07 -22.26 3.03
CA LYS A 138 -11.02 -21.59 2.25
C LYS A 138 -10.40 -22.62 1.29
N THR A 139 -10.93 -22.78 0.09
CA THR A 139 -10.32 -23.58 -0.98
C THR A 139 -9.13 -22.82 -1.55
N THR A 140 -7.97 -22.95 -0.91
CA THR A 140 -6.71 -22.51 -1.52
C THR A 140 -6.31 -23.51 -2.60
N HIS A 141 -6.35 -23.12 -3.87
CA HIS A 141 -5.77 -23.86 -4.99
C HIS A 141 -4.24 -23.73 -5.03
N VAL A 142 -3.58 -23.79 -3.87
CA VAL A 142 -2.14 -23.56 -3.73
C VAL A 142 -1.54 -24.77 -3.03
N SER A 143 -0.58 -25.41 -3.69
CA SER A 143 0.20 -26.51 -3.10
C SER A 143 1.05 -26.00 -1.93
N GLU A 144 1.29 -26.86 -0.94
CA GLU A 144 2.06 -26.51 0.27
C GLU A 144 3.45 -25.99 -0.08
N ALA A 145 4.10 -26.53 -1.11
CA ALA A 145 5.39 -26.07 -1.62
C ALA A 145 5.37 -24.60 -2.11
N THR A 146 4.29 -24.16 -2.77
CA THR A 146 4.13 -22.77 -3.21
C THR A 146 3.86 -21.84 -2.02
N MET A 147 3.14 -22.30 -1.00
CA MET A 147 2.97 -21.56 0.27
C MET A 147 4.27 -21.49 1.09
N GLN A 148 5.11 -22.53 1.02
CA GLN A 148 6.31 -22.72 1.85
C GLN A 148 7.59 -22.12 1.27
N SER A 149 7.58 -21.63 0.03
CA SER A 149 8.65 -20.78 -0.53
C SER A 149 8.91 -19.49 0.27
N GLY A 150 8.10 -19.20 1.31
CA GLY A 150 8.56 -18.59 2.55
C GLY A 150 8.81 -17.08 2.50
N LYS A 151 8.74 -16.48 1.32
CA LYS A 151 8.49 -15.05 1.17
C LYS A 151 7.08 -14.94 0.60
N PRO A 152 6.13 -14.25 1.25
CA PRO A 152 4.89 -13.95 0.55
C PRO A 152 5.34 -13.30 -0.78
N PRO A 153 4.83 -13.71 -1.94
CA PRO A 153 5.26 -13.13 -3.22
C PRO A 153 5.06 -11.59 -3.25
N CYS A 154 4.18 -11.10 -2.36
CA CYS A 154 4.02 -9.69 -2.02
C CYS A 154 5.29 -9.01 -1.46
N TYR A 155 6.18 -9.73 -0.76
CA TYR A 155 7.39 -9.20 -0.12
C TYR A 155 8.42 -8.68 -1.15
N GLY A 156 8.50 -9.34 -2.31
CA GLY A 156 9.31 -8.85 -3.43
C GLY A 156 8.71 -7.60 -4.09
N ILE A 157 7.38 -7.53 -4.14
CA ILE A 157 6.64 -6.37 -4.66
C ILE A 157 6.68 -5.21 -3.67
N VAL A 158 6.76 -5.42 -2.36
CA VAL A 158 6.95 -4.31 -1.40
C VAL A 158 8.38 -3.74 -1.48
N ASN A 159 9.29 -4.45 -2.16
CA ASN A 159 10.65 -4.00 -2.46
C ASN A 159 10.76 -3.27 -3.83
N VAL A 160 9.71 -2.55 -4.28
CA VAL A 160 9.82 -1.66 -5.48
C VAL A 160 10.65 -0.40 -5.19
N LEU A 161 10.90 -0.09 -3.92
CA LEU A 161 11.58 1.11 -3.46
C LEU A 161 12.94 1.38 -4.15
N PRO A 162 13.83 0.39 -4.34
CA PRO A 162 15.09 0.58 -5.05
C PRO A 162 14.88 0.84 -6.55
N PHE A 163 13.81 0.29 -7.14
CA PHE A 163 13.55 0.33 -8.58
C PHE A 163 12.90 1.64 -9.03
N VAL A 164 12.09 2.26 -8.16
CA VAL A 164 11.36 3.49 -8.47
C VAL A 164 12.23 4.74 -8.29
N PHE A 165 13.14 4.74 -7.31
CA PHE A 165 13.94 5.93 -6.99
C PHE A 165 15.42 5.83 -7.38
N GLY A 166 15.90 4.68 -7.87
CA GLY A 166 17.32 4.49 -8.17
C GLY A 166 18.22 4.50 -6.92
N TRP A 167 17.63 4.28 -5.74
CA TRP A 167 18.37 4.12 -4.50
C TRP A 167 18.95 2.71 -4.51
N GLY A 168 20.25 2.61 -4.82
CA GLY A 168 20.99 1.36 -4.73
C GLY A 168 20.75 0.68 -3.39
N GLN A 169 20.70 -0.66 -3.41
CA GLN A 169 20.57 -1.57 -2.27
C GLN A 169 21.03 -0.94 -0.94
N ALA A 170 20.11 -0.38 -0.17
CA ALA A 170 20.43 0.17 1.13
C ALA A 170 19.27 -0.02 2.10
N ARG A 171 19.20 -1.28 2.56
CA ARG A 171 18.93 -1.77 3.91
C ARG A 171 17.97 -2.94 3.80
N SER A 172 18.56 -4.13 3.85
CA SER A 172 17.86 -5.36 4.16
C SER A 172 16.90 -5.09 5.33
N CYS A 173 15.60 -5.29 5.10
CA CYS A 173 14.68 -5.59 6.20
C CYS A 173 15.35 -6.68 7.02
N VAL A 174 15.79 -6.35 8.23
CA VAL A 174 16.34 -7.33 9.17
C VAL A 174 15.23 -8.36 9.35
N PRO A 175 15.45 -9.64 9.00
CA PRO A 175 14.46 -10.66 9.30
C PRO A 175 14.30 -10.68 10.81
N CYS A 176 13.08 -10.45 11.29
CA CYS A 176 12.69 -10.67 12.66
C CYS A 176 12.91 -12.16 12.95
N SER A 177 14.13 -12.51 13.39
CA SER A 177 14.46 -13.87 13.76
C SER A 177 13.78 -14.13 15.09
N THR A 178 12.73 -14.95 15.06
CA THR A 178 12.17 -15.62 16.23
C THR A 178 13.28 -16.45 16.90
N ARG A 179 13.96 -15.88 17.89
CA ARG A 179 14.60 -16.68 18.94
C ARG A 179 13.54 -16.96 19.98
N ALA A 180 13.00 -18.17 19.97
CA ALA A 180 12.35 -18.74 21.13
C ALA A 180 13.40 -18.85 22.26
N PRO A 181 13.11 -18.41 23.49
CA PRO A 181 13.99 -18.66 24.62
C PRO A 181 13.89 -20.15 25.00
N THR A 182 15.03 -20.83 25.03
CA THR A 182 15.26 -22.07 25.77
C THR A 182 15.43 -21.79 27.25
#